data_AF-A0A3M1JJG5-F1
#
_entry.id   AF-A0A3M1JJG5-F1
#
_cell.length_a   1.000
_cell.length_b   1.000
_cell.length_c   1.000
_cell.angle_alpha   90.00
_cell.angle_beta   90.00
_cell.angle_gamma   90.00
#
_symmetry.space_group_name_H-M   'P 1'
#
loop_
_entity.id
_entity.type
_entity.pdbx_description
1 polymer ?
#
loop_
_entity_poly.entity_id
_entity_poly.type
_entity_poly.pdbx_seq_one_letter_code
_entity_poly.pdbx_strand_id
1 'polypeptide(L)'
;MSQEPVVELFVRLIIPDTTAITALNTLKKLGFPLTKLSREDYYQFVLDANADAEAFADRIKKVDVLVNANKHRAETTINSHKEKEDFGILVMNSDDDCAGILKTLKERLGFAEIKSMKRGTYWTFEAEPGADREKLAHDIAKALLYNPHYQEYLLC
;
A
#
# COMPACT_ATOMS: atom_id res chain seq x y z
N MET A 1 -14.69 -7.77 24.41
CA MET A 1 -14.85 -6.90 23.23
C MET A 1 -13.97 -7.49 22.15
N SER A 2 -14.55 -8.09 21.11
CA SER A 2 -13.78 -8.69 20.02
C SER A 2 -13.08 -7.57 19.23
N GLN A 3 -11.78 -7.72 19.00
CA GLN A 3 -10.98 -6.77 18.22
C GLN A 3 -11.52 -6.75 16.78
N GLU A 4 -11.67 -5.56 16.21
CA GLU A 4 -12.11 -5.41 14.81
C GLU A 4 -11.02 -5.95 13.87
N PRO A 5 -11.36 -6.87 12.95
CA PRO A 5 -10.37 -7.38 12.00
C PRO A 5 -9.93 -6.29 11.03
N VAL A 6 -8.62 -6.22 10.81
CA VAL A 6 -8.01 -5.36 9.79
C VAL A 6 -7.41 -6.24 8.71
N VAL A 7 -7.81 -5.99 7.46
CA VAL A 7 -7.24 -6.65 6.29
C VAL A 7 -6.50 -5.61 5.45
N GLU A 8 -5.23 -5.86 5.16
CA GLU A 8 -4.45 -5.05 4.23
C GLU A 8 -4.33 -5.78 2.90
N LEU A 9 -4.37 -5.04 1.80
CA LEU A 9 -4.24 -5.54 0.43
C LEU A 9 -3.15 -4.74 -0.27
N PHE A 10 -2.14 -5.46 -0.76
CA PHE A 10 -1.03 -4.94 -1.55
C PHE A 10 -1.21 -5.38 -2.99
N VAL A 11 -1.26 -4.43 -3.92
CA VAL A 11 -1.50 -4.68 -5.34
C VAL A 11 -0.30 -4.22 -6.14
N ARG A 12 0.46 -5.18 -6.67
CA ARG A 12 1.71 -4.94 -7.41
C ARG A 12 1.53 -5.16 -8.90
N LEU A 13 2.16 -4.32 -9.72
CA LEU A 13 2.26 -4.55 -11.16
C LEU A 13 3.18 -5.75 -11.47
N ILE A 14 2.70 -6.66 -12.31
CA ILE A 14 3.49 -7.76 -12.89
C ILE A 14 4.28 -7.25 -14.12
N ILE A 15 3.76 -6.21 -14.77
CA ILE A 15 4.42 -5.48 -15.86
C ILE A 15 5.36 -4.39 -15.32
N PRO A 16 6.25 -3.83 -16.14
CA PRO A 16 7.12 -2.74 -15.71
C PRO A 16 6.34 -1.53 -15.17
N ASP A 17 6.68 -1.10 -13.95
CA ASP A 17 6.15 0.12 -13.36
C ASP A 17 7.01 1.33 -13.74
N THR A 18 6.58 2.06 -14.76
CA THR A 18 7.27 3.26 -15.24
C THR A 18 7.37 4.37 -14.18
N THR A 19 6.43 4.42 -13.23
CA THR A 19 6.44 5.41 -12.13
C THR A 19 7.55 5.07 -11.16
N ALA A 20 7.66 3.81 -10.73
CA ALA A 20 8.73 3.35 -9.86
C ALA A 20 10.11 3.51 -10.50
N ILE A 21 10.25 3.19 -11.80
CA ILE A 21 11.49 3.38 -12.56
C ILE A 21 11.89 4.87 -12.60
N THR A 22 10.93 5.76 -12.87
CA THR A 22 11.19 7.20 -12.95
C THR A 22 11.57 7.78 -11.58
N ALA A 23 10.88 7.36 -10.52
CA ALA A 23 11.20 7.75 -9.15
C ALA A 23 12.60 7.27 -8.74
N LEU A 24 12.96 6.01 -9.03
CA LEU A 24 14.31 5.48 -8.78
C LEU A 24 15.38 6.31 -9.47
N ASN A 25 15.20 6.60 -10.76
CA ASN A 25 16.17 7.38 -11.54
C ASN A 25 16.30 8.81 -11.02
N THR A 26 15.21 9.40 -10.53
CA THR A 26 15.22 10.75 -9.94
C THR A 26 15.96 10.75 -8.60
N LEU A 27 15.66 9.80 -7.71
CA LEU A 27 16.34 9.67 -6.42
C LEU A 27 17.85 9.41 -6.59
N LYS A 28 18.24 8.57 -7.56
CA LYS A 28 19.65 8.38 -7.92
C LYS A 28 20.33 9.68 -8.36
N LYS A 29 19.67 10.49 -9.19
CA LYS A 29 20.19 11.80 -9.62
C LYS A 29 20.30 12.80 -8.47
N LEU A 30 19.45 12.67 -7.44
CA LEU A 30 19.55 13.45 -6.20
C LEU A 30 20.65 12.95 -5.25
N GLY A 31 21.35 11.87 -5.60
CA GLY A 31 22.48 11.32 -4.83
C GLY A 31 22.11 10.25 -3.81
N PHE A 32 20.88 9.71 -3.85
CA PHE A 32 20.48 8.63 -2.94
C PHE A 32 21.04 7.26 -3.38
N PRO A 33 21.65 6.49 -2.47
CA PRO A 33 22.29 5.21 -2.79
C PRO A 33 21.27 4.06 -2.88
N LEU A 34 20.37 4.12 -3.86
CA LEU A 34 19.34 3.12 -4.11
C LEU A 34 19.74 2.17 -5.24
N THR A 35 19.59 0.86 -5.04
CA THR A 35 19.74 -0.12 -6.13
C THR A 35 18.39 -0.40 -6.81
N LYS A 36 17.29 -0.37 -6.05
CA LYS A 36 15.94 -0.67 -6.52
C LYS A 36 14.88 0.14 -5.77
N LEU A 37 13.76 0.40 -6.44
CA LEU A 37 12.55 0.96 -5.87
C LEU A 37 11.36 0.24 -6.50
N SER A 38 10.44 -0.24 -5.66
CA SER A 38 9.20 -0.88 -6.08
C SER A 38 8.01 -0.15 -5.47
N ARG A 39 6.86 -0.28 -6.12
CA ARG A 39 5.61 0.37 -5.74
C ARG A 39 4.47 -0.63 -5.78
N GLU A 40 3.62 -0.58 -4.78
CA GLU A 40 2.37 -1.33 -4.69
C GLU A 40 1.24 -0.34 -4.35
N ASP A 41 0.06 -0.51 -4.94
CA ASP A 41 -1.13 0.16 -4.43
C ASP A 41 -1.53 -0.52 -3.11
N TYR A 42 -1.84 0.27 -2.10
CA TYR A 42 -2.15 -0.21 -0.77
C TYR A 42 -3.60 0.13 -0.41
N TYR A 43 -4.28 -0.84 0.18
CA TYR A 43 -5.61 -0.68 0.74
C TYR A 43 -5.68 -1.30 2.13
N GLN A 44 -6.29 -0.58 3.07
CA GLN A 44 -6.59 -1.08 4.40
C GLN A 44 -8.11 -1.13 4.58
N PHE A 45 -8.62 -2.24 5.07
CA PHE A 45 -10.04 -2.45 5.36
C PHE A 45 -10.21 -2.76 6.84
N VAL A 46 -11.02 -1.96 7.52
CA VAL A 46 -11.52 -2.29 8.87
C VAL A 46 -12.87 -2.95 8.70
N LEU A 47 -13.01 -4.16 9.25
CA LEU A 47 -14.21 -4.99 9.11
C LEU A 47 -15.08 -4.95 10.37
N ASP A 48 -16.33 -5.36 10.22
CA ASP A 48 -17.20 -5.65 11.37
C ASP A 48 -16.57 -6.70 12.29
N ALA A 49 -16.80 -6.59 13.61
CA ALA A 49 -16.14 -7.42 14.62
C ALA A 49 -16.44 -8.93 14.52
N ASN A 50 -17.50 -9.30 13.81
CA ASN A 50 -17.91 -10.69 13.56
C ASN A 50 -17.65 -11.13 12.11
N ALA A 51 -16.98 -10.29 11.29
CA ALA A 51 -16.69 -10.62 9.91
C ALA A 51 -15.60 -11.69 9.82
N ASP A 52 -15.74 -12.58 8.84
CA ASP A 52 -14.72 -13.55 8.48
C ASP A 52 -13.64 -12.87 7.63
N ALA A 53 -12.52 -12.52 8.27
CA ALA A 53 -11.42 -11.81 7.64
C ALA A 53 -10.70 -12.64 6.56
N GLU A 54 -10.64 -13.96 6.71
CA GLU A 54 -10.00 -14.85 5.73
C GLU A 54 -10.86 -14.94 4.47
N ALA A 55 -12.17 -15.17 4.64
CA ALA A 55 -13.10 -15.17 3.53
C ALA A 55 -13.15 -13.80 2.82
N PHE A 56 -13.10 -12.70 3.58
CA PHE A 56 -12.98 -11.36 3.03
C PHE A 56 -11.69 -11.20 2.19
N ALA A 57 -10.54 -11.58 2.74
CA ALA A 57 -9.25 -11.46 2.08
C ALA A 57 -9.21 -12.22 0.74
N ASP A 58 -9.76 -13.43 0.69
CA ASP A 58 -9.83 -14.22 -0.55
C ASP A 58 -10.76 -13.64 -1.62
N ARG A 59 -11.84 -12.98 -1.19
CA ARG A 59 -12.78 -12.30 -2.08
C ARG A 59 -12.21 -10.99 -2.60
N ILE A 60 -11.63 -10.15 -1.74
CA ILE A 60 -11.18 -8.79 -2.09
C ILE A 60 -10.04 -8.81 -3.13
N LYS A 61 -9.17 -9.83 -3.10
CA LYS A 61 -8.09 -10.03 -4.10
C LYS A 61 -8.61 -10.22 -5.53
N LYS A 62 -9.88 -10.56 -5.71
CA LYS A 62 -10.50 -10.88 -7.02
C LYS A 62 -11.35 -9.73 -7.55
N VAL A 63 -11.37 -8.59 -6.87
CA VAL A 63 -12.24 -7.48 -7.24
C VAL A 63 -11.56 -6.61 -8.29
N ASP A 64 -12.10 -6.62 -9.51
CA ASP A 64 -11.51 -5.94 -10.66
C ASP A 64 -11.35 -4.42 -10.52
N VAL A 65 -12.16 -3.78 -9.65
CA VAL A 65 -12.02 -2.33 -9.36
C VAL A 65 -10.73 -2.01 -8.60
N LEU A 66 -10.13 -3.00 -7.93
CA LEU A 66 -8.87 -2.87 -7.19
C LEU A 66 -7.73 -3.65 -7.86
N VAL A 67 -8.04 -4.84 -8.40
CA VAL A 67 -7.05 -5.80 -8.88
C VAL A 67 -7.40 -6.22 -10.31
N ASN A 68 -6.66 -5.69 -11.28
CA ASN A 68 -6.73 -6.21 -12.64
C ASN A 68 -5.90 -7.48 -12.76
N ALA A 69 -6.54 -8.65 -12.87
CA ALA A 69 -5.86 -9.95 -12.91
C ALA A 69 -4.81 -10.11 -14.04
N ASN A 70 -4.92 -9.32 -15.12
CA ASN A 70 -3.95 -9.37 -16.24
C ASN A 70 -2.71 -8.53 -16.00
N LYS A 71 -2.75 -7.58 -15.06
CA LYS A 71 -1.66 -6.61 -14.81
C LYS A 71 -1.12 -6.69 -13.39
N HIS A 72 -1.91 -7.18 -12.44
CA HIS A 72 -1.63 -7.10 -11.01
C HIS A 72 -1.46 -8.47 -10.37
N ARG A 73 -0.60 -8.51 -9.36
CA ARG A 73 -0.53 -9.54 -8.32
C ARG A 73 -1.03 -8.91 -7.03
N ALA A 74 -1.87 -9.62 -6.30
CA ALA A 74 -2.45 -9.14 -5.05
C ALA A 74 -2.06 -10.05 -3.88
N GLU A 75 -1.66 -9.44 -2.78
CA GLU A 75 -1.30 -10.10 -1.52
C GLU A 75 -2.08 -9.46 -0.37
N THR A 76 -2.45 -10.25 0.62
CA THR A 76 -3.24 -9.77 1.77
C THR A 76 -2.60 -10.19 3.08
N THR A 77 -2.67 -9.31 4.08
CA THR A 77 -2.33 -9.60 5.48
C THR A 77 -3.54 -9.35 6.37
N ILE A 78 -3.64 -10.07 7.48
CA ILE A 78 -4.78 -10.00 8.41
C ILE A 78 -4.23 -9.75 9.81
N ASN A 79 -4.66 -8.65 10.42
CA ASN A 79 -4.24 -8.21 11.76
C ASN A 79 -2.70 -8.15 11.95
N SER A 80 -1.97 -8.09 10.85
CA SER A 80 -0.52 -8.02 10.79
C SER A 80 -0.12 -7.11 9.63
N HIS A 81 1.02 -6.44 9.80
CA HIS A 81 1.69 -5.76 8.71
C HIS A 81 2.58 -6.76 7.96
N LYS A 82 2.84 -6.52 6.67
CA LYS A 82 3.87 -7.26 5.91
C LYS A 82 5.15 -7.33 6.76
N GLU A 83 5.72 -8.53 6.92
CA GLU A 83 6.93 -8.69 7.70
C GLU A 83 8.05 -7.80 7.15
N LYS A 84 8.83 -7.20 8.06
CA LYS A 84 9.87 -6.17 7.86
C LYS A 84 11.09 -6.60 7.02
N GLU A 85 10.95 -7.61 6.15
CA GLU A 85 12.09 -8.05 5.33
C GLU A 85 12.52 -6.97 4.33
N ASP A 86 11.59 -6.12 3.90
CA ASP A 86 11.84 -4.91 3.12
C ASP A 86 11.45 -3.67 3.93
N PHE A 87 12.37 -2.70 4.11
CA PHE A 87 12.02 -1.41 4.70
C PHE A 87 10.98 -0.72 3.80
N GLY A 88 9.78 -0.53 4.35
CA GLY A 88 8.63 0.02 3.63
C GLY A 88 8.39 1.50 3.92
N ILE A 89 7.85 2.22 2.94
CA ILE A 89 7.33 3.57 3.12
C ILE A 89 5.88 3.56 2.64
N LEU A 90 4.94 3.63 3.59
CA LEU A 90 3.53 3.76 3.28
C LEU A 90 3.17 5.24 3.18
N VAL A 91 2.71 5.67 2.00
CA VAL A 91 2.22 7.04 1.76
C VAL A 91 0.70 7.00 1.68
N MET A 92 0.01 7.77 2.51
CA MET A 92 -1.46 7.84 2.53
C MET A 92 -1.94 9.27 2.33
N ASN A 93 -3.09 9.42 1.66
CA ASN A 93 -3.75 10.71 1.52
C ASN A 93 -4.50 11.04 2.83
N SER A 94 -4.25 12.21 3.40
CA SER A 94 -4.85 12.60 4.70
C SER A 94 -6.35 12.92 4.58
N ASP A 95 -6.81 13.37 3.40
CA ASP A 95 -8.19 13.84 3.18
C ASP A 95 -9.05 12.88 2.34
N ASP A 96 -8.61 11.65 2.14
CA ASP A 96 -9.26 10.69 1.23
C ASP A 96 -10.03 9.61 1.98
N ASP A 97 -11.34 9.81 2.09
CA ASP A 97 -12.26 8.88 2.76
C ASP A 97 -12.62 7.65 1.89
N CYS A 98 -12.07 7.56 0.67
CA CYS A 98 -12.34 6.49 -0.27
C CYS A 98 -13.84 6.29 -0.61
N ALA A 99 -14.70 7.30 -0.40
CA ALA A 99 -16.17 7.13 -0.43
C ALA A 99 -16.71 6.48 -1.70
N GLY A 100 -16.17 6.84 -2.87
CA GLY A 100 -16.62 6.27 -4.16
C GLY A 100 -16.32 4.77 -4.30
N ILE A 101 -15.11 4.36 -3.90
CA ILE A 101 -14.69 2.94 -3.94
C ILE A 101 -15.46 2.16 -2.88
N LEU A 102 -15.54 2.70 -1.66
CA LEU A 102 -16.24 2.08 -0.55
C LEU A 102 -17.73 1.85 -0.90
N LYS A 103 -18.40 2.86 -1.47
CA LYS A 103 -19.77 2.73 -1.96
C LYS A 103 -19.92 1.61 -2.98
N THR A 104 -18.99 1.52 -3.94
CA THR A 104 -19.01 0.47 -4.97
C THR A 104 -18.82 -0.92 -4.35
N LEU A 105 -17.87 -1.07 -3.44
CA LEU A 105 -17.61 -2.33 -2.74
C LEU A 105 -18.84 -2.79 -1.94
N LYS A 106 -19.44 -1.89 -1.15
CA LYS A 106 -20.59 -2.20 -0.30
C LYS A 106 -21.87 -2.45 -1.07
N GLU A 107 -22.25 -1.52 -1.96
CA GLU A 107 -23.57 -1.54 -2.60
C GLU A 107 -23.65 -2.43 -3.84
N ARG A 108 -22.53 -2.66 -4.53
CA ARG A 108 -22.54 -3.38 -5.82
C ARG A 108 -21.80 -4.72 -5.79
N LEU A 109 -20.77 -4.83 -4.94
CA LEU A 109 -19.86 -5.98 -4.95
C LEU A 109 -19.98 -6.85 -3.70
N GLY A 110 -20.94 -6.52 -2.82
CA GLY A 110 -21.35 -7.38 -1.70
C GLY A 110 -20.38 -7.40 -0.52
N PHE A 111 -19.58 -6.34 -0.33
CA PHE A 111 -18.67 -6.18 0.82
C PHE A 111 -19.30 -5.30 1.91
N ALA A 112 -20.51 -5.64 2.35
CA ALA A 112 -21.26 -4.87 3.34
C ALA A 112 -20.54 -4.77 4.70
N GLU A 113 -19.70 -5.78 4.99
CA GLU A 113 -18.91 -5.95 6.21
C GLU A 113 -17.78 -4.91 6.40
N ILE A 114 -17.52 -4.04 5.43
CA ILE A 114 -16.50 -2.99 5.55
C ILE A 114 -17.05 -1.82 6.37
N LYS A 115 -16.39 -1.52 7.50
CA LYS A 115 -16.63 -0.32 8.32
C LYS A 115 -15.98 0.91 7.74
N SER A 116 -14.70 0.81 7.44
CA SER A 116 -13.91 1.91 6.86
C SER A 116 -12.80 1.38 5.97
N MET A 117 -12.33 2.23 5.08
CA MET A 117 -11.25 1.93 4.15
C MET A 117 -10.24 3.07 4.16
N LYS A 118 -8.97 2.73 4.01
CA LYS A 118 -7.92 3.69 3.63
C LYS A 118 -7.22 3.20 2.37
N ARG A 119 -6.65 4.12 1.62
CA ARG A 119 -5.81 3.79 0.47
C ARG A 119 -4.51 4.60 0.49
N GLY A 120 -3.49 4.03 -0.13
CA GLY A 120 -2.19 4.66 -0.21
C GLY A 120 -1.31 3.99 -1.25
N THR A 121 -0.04 4.34 -1.19
CA THR A 121 1.02 3.74 -1.99
C THR A 121 2.07 3.18 -1.05
N TYR A 122 2.37 1.90 -1.20
CA TYR A 122 3.43 1.24 -0.46
C TYR A 122 4.68 1.18 -1.32
N TRP A 123 5.74 1.81 -0.87
CA TRP A 123 7.05 1.80 -1.52
C TRP A 123 7.99 0.87 -0.77
N THR A 124 8.72 0.03 -1.50
CA THR A 124 9.85 -0.73 -0.96
C THR A 124 11.11 -0.40 -1.74
N PHE A 125 12.26 -0.45 -1.08
CA PHE A 125 13.52 -0.12 -1.73
C PHE A 125 14.64 -1.07 -1.29
N GLU A 126 15.62 -1.20 -2.17
CA GLU A 126 16.91 -1.80 -1.85
C GLU A 126 17.96 -0.69 -1.92
N ALA A 127 18.86 -0.66 -0.92
CA ALA A 127 19.92 0.33 -0.80
C ALA A 127 21.29 -0.31 -1.08
N GLU A 128 22.27 0.51 -1.44
CA GLU A 128 23.66 0.07 -1.52
C GLU A 128 24.17 -0.41 -0.14
N PRO A 129 25.13 -1.36 -0.09
CA PRO A 129 25.67 -1.87 1.15
C PRO A 129 26.20 -0.76 2.08
N GLY A 130 25.90 -0.88 3.38
CA GLY A 130 26.34 0.08 4.39
C GLY A 130 25.47 1.34 4.53
N ALA A 131 24.42 1.50 3.73
CA ALA A 131 23.45 2.57 3.91
C ALA A 131 22.62 2.38 5.20
N ASP A 132 22.41 3.48 5.93
CA ASP A 132 21.41 3.55 6.99
C ASP A 132 20.01 3.57 6.35
N ARG A 133 19.32 2.42 6.39
CA ARG A 133 18.03 2.22 5.69
C ARG A 133 16.92 3.08 6.26
N GLU A 134 16.86 3.26 7.58
CA GLU A 134 15.79 4.04 8.22
C GLU A 134 15.95 5.52 7.89
N LYS A 135 17.17 6.05 8.03
CA LYS A 135 17.47 7.43 7.63
C LYS A 135 17.19 7.64 6.14
N LEU A 136 17.65 6.70 5.29
CA LEU A 136 17.43 6.77 3.86
C LEU A 136 15.94 6.78 3.52
N ALA A 137 15.12 5.97 4.19
CA ALA A 137 13.68 5.92 3.98
C ALA A 137 13.02 7.28 4.25
N HIS A 138 13.37 7.93 5.37
CA HIS A 138 12.93 9.30 5.66
C HIS A 138 13.38 10.31 4.61
N ASP A 139 14.64 10.24 4.19
CA ASP A 139 15.21 11.20 3.26
C ASP A 139 14.57 11.08 1.87
N ILE A 140 14.38 9.86 1.34
CA ILE A 140 13.75 9.65 0.03
C ILE A 140 12.25 9.94 0.05
N ALA A 141 11.57 9.67 1.17
CA ALA A 141 10.17 10.04 1.35
C ALA A 141 10.01 11.56 1.18
N LYS A 142 10.75 12.34 1.98
CA LYS A 142 10.71 13.82 1.96
C LYS A 142 11.21 14.42 0.65
N ALA A 143 12.15 13.78 -0.02
CA ALA A 143 12.69 14.28 -1.27
C ALA A 143 11.73 14.10 -2.46
N LEU A 144 10.94 13.02 -2.48
CA LEU A 144 10.16 12.70 -3.69
C LEU A 144 8.85 11.91 -3.47
N LEU A 145 8.77 11.01 -2.48
CA LEU A 145 7.71 9.98 -2.49
C LEU A 145 6.36 10.44 -1.94
N TYR A 146 6.30 11.52 -1.16
CA TYR A 146 5.03 12.06 -0.67
C TYR A 146 4.94 13.58 -0.83
N ASN A 147 3.72 14.08 -0.88
CA ASN A 147 3.42 15.50 -0.85
C ASN A 147 2.93 15.91 0.56
N PRO A 148 3.68 16.73 1.31
CA PRO A 148 3.33 17.10 2.69
C PRO A 148 2.07 17.95 2.83
N HIS A 149 1.50 18.45 1.73
CA HIS A 149 0.30 19.27 1.78
C HIS A 149 -1.00 18.47 1.93
N TYR A 150 -1.02 17.20 1.51
CA TYR A 150 -2.22 16.36 1.54
C TYR A 150 -1.91 14.86 1.75
N GLN A 151 -0.65 14.53 2.01
CA GLN A 151 -0.21 13.16 2.27
C GLN A 151 0.65 13.09 3.52
N GLU A 152 0.55 11.96 4.18
CA GLU A 152 1.42 11.55 5.27
C GLU A 152 2.17 10.29 4.85
N TYR A 153 3.30 10.01 5.50
CA TYR A 153 3.99 8.75 5.32
C TYR A 153 4.36 8.11 6.65
N LEU A 154 4.42 6.79 6.64
CA LEU A 154 4.84 5.94 7.75
C LEU A 154 5.94 5.02 7.26
N LEU A 155 6.92 4.73 8.12
CA LEU A 155 7.90 3.69 7.88
C LEU A 155 7.37 2.36 8.41
N CYS A 156 7.50 1.30 7.61
CA CYS A 156 7.03 -0.05 7.91
C CYS A 156 8.21 -1.00 8.10
#